data_AF-A0AAD4QNJ2-F1
#
_entry.id   AF-A0AAD4QNJ2-F1
#
_cell.length_a   1.000
_cell.length_b   1.000
_cell.length_c   1.000
_cell.angle_alpha   90.00
_cell.angle_beta   90.00
_cell.angle_gamma   90.00
#
_symmetry.space_group_name_H-M   'P 1'
#
loop_
_entity.id
_entity.type
_entity.pdbx_description
1 polymer ?
#
loop_
_entity_poly.entity_id
_entity_poly.type
_entity_poly.pdbx_seq_one_letter_code
_entity_poly.pdbx_strand_id
1 'polypeptide(L)'
;MTESSNIHPTLLSALQATPMPDNIATSSLHPFSTSSEKLVTFLHALLDTTAQVTHSMTLHSATVLNDSRTVSLLRQQSAGQHTLHLFRTQVVQTIDTAKERRRTDMGYDGPSDDSTTLARVSTWSSAAGMQAFPEAAAGTLVLGGKVLVLDVALIPEPMVHASYAGSTEGRDSPAMDAFFSRLVSGVSNGGDGRRLRDALEYLMRLDELAAHESNAGARWFGEVDTLAKELTKFTQAEAGFLTSLTGHPAVPLDVLLLRGHALGLPYLHSPTLCFLVYLSPRAYLSLQRSVPATTPPPLPSSFDIPLAHLYNCLSADPPPTGVTRASLTLVPLQTLSQAPPSPVDALLTGHPSFPLAPTAIGFLHDFPLPTGPDAGKYGWVLAFGSGVVMSQSRMLEIARVVQPHDQLSYTGAGPTLSFMTRGWVDMLLNPGSTLSSERYTAAYVSPSNMHPPLRLTLTAPEEPGFLLERVQVYNMQEVWAVLEIVRDQCWLNEFLNGIAWIPEAAAGPLIEEDPSTEATEEELRALLSGTYIPRSIPVNVYVIAPAAVVLTFPERPPMPGMVSISVVLNGAAGATVEVQGAMGADVQMSTLEETVRRGGALGLPGRVWAASQAAP
;
A
#
# COMPACT_ATOMS: atom_id res chain seq x y z
N MET A 1 9.55 -44.60 -2.38
CA MET A 1 9.88 -44.88 -3.79
C MET A 1 9.13 -43.86 -4.64
N THR A 2 9.79 -42.74 -4.90
CA THR A 2 9.33 -41.71 -5.84
C THR A 2 10.42 -41.65 -6.91
N GLU A 3 10.16 -42.22 -8.08
CA GLU A 3 10.99 -41.95 -9.26
C GLU A 3 10.88 -40.45 -9.54
N SER A 4 11.87 -39.69 -9.09
CA SER A 4 12.06 -38.32 -9.53
C SER A 4 12.32 -38.39 -11.02
N SER A 5 11.34 -37.96 -11.82
CA SER A 5 11.53 -37.75 -13.25
C SER A 5 12.79 -36.89 -13.43
N ASN A 6 13.81 -37.45 -14.08
CA ASN A 6 15.01 -36.73 -14.47
C ASN A 6 14.62 -35.74 -15.57
N ILE A 7 14.06 -34.60 -15.17
CA ILE A 7 13.80 -33.48 -16.07
C ILE A 7 15.17 -32.95 -16.49
N HIS A 8 15.46 -33.01 -17.79
CA HIS A 8 16.70 -32.46 -18.32
C HIS A 8 16.81 -30.97 -17.96
N PRO A 9 17.97 -30.51 -17.43
CA PRO A 9 18.17 -29.12 -17.09
C PRO A 9 18.01 -28.27 -18.36
N THR A 10 17.17 -27.24 -18.28
CA THR A 10 17.03 -26.23 -19.32
C THR A 10 18.26 -25.32 -19.32
N LEU A 11 18.57 -24.69 -20.45
CA LEU A 11 19.67 -23.72 -20.55
C LEU A 11 19.59 -22.62 -19.48
N LEU A 12 18.38 -22.14 -19.22
CA LEU A 12 18.11 -21.16 -18.19
C LEU A 12 18.39 -21.70 -16.79
N SER A 13 18.01 -22.96 -16.51
CA SER A 13 18.28 -23.60 -15.22
C SER A 13 19.77 -23.87 -14.99
N ALA A 14 20.54 -24.17 -16.05
CA ALA A 14 21.98 -24.33 -15.97
C ALA A 14 22.67 -23.00 -15.67
N LEU A 15 22.25 -21.91 -16.34
CA LEU A 15 22.75 -20.56 -16.07
C LEU A 15 22.46 -20.07 -14.66
N GLN A 16 21.29 -20.41 -14.11
CA GLN A 16 20.93 -20.02 -12.73
C GLN A 16 21.46 -20.97 -11.64
N ALA A 17 21.78 -22.22 -11.99
CA ALA A 17 22.43 -23.15 -11.06
C ALA A 17 23.87 -22.74 -10.71
N THR A 18 24.47 -21.85 -11.51
CA THR A 18 25.65 -21.07 -11.14
C THR A 18 25.19 -19.83 -10.38
N PRO A 19 25.12 -19.86 -9.02
CA PRO A 19 24.80 -18.67 -8.24
C PRO A 19 25.87 -17.62 -8.54
N MET A 20 25.50 -16.55 -9.24
CA MET A 20 26.38 -15.43 -9.41
C MET A 20 26.58 -14.84 -8.01
N PRO A 21 27.80 -14.83 -7.45
CA PRO A 21 27.99 -14.26 -6.13
C PRO A 21 27.61 -12.77 -6.20
N ASP A 22 26.64 -12.36 -5.38
CA ASP A 22 26.06 -11.00 -5.38
C ASP A 22 27.10 -9.89 -5.12
N ASN A 23 28.35 -10.23 -4.80
CA ASN A 23 29.48 -9.32 -4.77
C ASN A 23 30.81 -10.06 -5.01
N ILE A 24 31.37 -9.98 -6.22
CA ILE A 24 32.80 -10.22 -6.41
C ILE A 24 33.51 -8.97 -5.87
N ALA A 25 33.73 -8.93 -4.55
CA ALA A 25 34.50 -7.85 -3.95
C ALA A 25 35.88 -7.78 -4.64
N THR A 26 36.28 -6.62 -5.13
CA THR A 26 37.55 -6.42 -5.86
C THR A 26 38.77 -6.82 -5.01
N SER A 27 38.64 -6.82 -3.69
CA SER A 27 39.64 -7.32 -2.73
C SER A 27 39.83 -8.85 -2.73
N SER A 28 38.89 -9.61 -3.30
CA SER A 28 38.91 -11.08 -3.35
C SER A 28 39.69 -11.66 -4.55
N LEU A 29 40.17 -10.81 -5.47
CA LEU A 29 40.92 -11.23 -6.67
C LEU A 29 42.39 -11.58 -6.39
N HIS A 30 42.85 -11.47 -5.14
CA HIS A 30 44.23 -11.81 -4.80
C HIS A 30 44.40 -13.34 -4.72
N PRO A 31 45.41 -13.94 -5.38
CA PRO A 31 45.61 -15.40 -5.44
C PRO A 31 45.93 -16.05 -4.09
N PHE A 32 46.17 -15.25 -3.05
CA PHE A 32 46.39 -15.72 -1.67
C PHE A 32 45.22 -15.40 -0.73
N SER A 33 44.10 -14.90 -1.25
CA SER A 33 42.89 -14.73 -0.43
C SER A 33 42.30 -16.10 -0.10
N THR A 34 41.83 -16.28 1.14
CA THR A 34 41.07 -17.47 1.55
C THR A 34 39.75 -17.63 0.79
N SER A 35 39.28 -16.58 0.10
CA SER A 35 38.12 -16.61 -0.79
C SER A 35 38.45 -16.98 -2.25
N SER A 36 39.73 -17.07 -2.63
CA SER A 36 40.14 -17.36 -4.01
C SER A 36 39.70 -18.74 -4.48
N GLU A 37 39.71 -19.75 -3.61
CA GLU A 37 39.26 -21.11 -3.92
C GLU A 37 37.77 -21.15 -4.30
N LYS A 38 36.93 -20.37 -3.60
CA LYS A 38 35.50 -20.24 -3.92
C LYS A 38 35.30 -19.56 -5.27
N LEU A 39 36.08 -18.53 -5.56
CA LEU A 39 36.03 -17.80 -6.83
C LEU A 39 36.49 -18.66 -8.00
N VAL A 40 37.57 -19.45 -7.83
CA VAL A 40 38.05 -20.40 -8.83
C VAL A 40 37.02 -21.50 -9.10
N THR A 41 36.39 -22.03 -8.05
CA THR A 41 35.32 -23.02 -8.18
C THR A 41 34.11 -22.44 -8.94
N PHE A 42 33.75 -21.19 -8.64
CA PHE A 42 32.70 -20.47 -9.35
C PHE A 42 33.06 -20.23 -10.82
N LEU A 43 34.28 -19.78 -11.12
CA LEU A 43 34.75 -19.57 -12.51
C LEU A 43 34.75 -20.87 -13.31
N HIS A 44 35.16 -22.00 -12.70
CA HIS A 44 35.06 -23.30 -13.34
C HIS A 44 33.62 -23.68 -13.62
N ALA A 45 32.72 -23.51 -12.65
CA ALA A 45 31.30 -23.77 -12.86
C ALA A 45 30.72 -22.88 -13.97
N LEU A 46 31.07 -21.59 -14.02
CA LEU A 46 30.66 -20.68 -15.09
C LEU A 46 31.18 -21.12 -16.46
N LEU A 47 32.44 -21.58 -16.53
CA LEU A 47 33.07 -22.06 -17.76
C LEU A 47 32.41 -23.35 -18.25
N ASP A 48 32.08 -24.26 -17.35
CA ASP A 48 31.33 -25.50 -17.67
C ASP A 48 29.90 -25.18 -18.14
N THR A 49 29.21 -24.26 -17.47
CA THR A 49 27.88 -23.81 -17.87
C THR A 49 27.89 -23.14 -19.24
N THR A 50 28.85 -22.26 -19.51
CA THR A 50 29.00 -21.63 -20.83
C THR A 50 29.32 -22.66 -21.91
N ALA A 51 30.17 -23.65 -21.65
CA ALA A 51 30.44 -24.74 -22.59
C ALA A 51 29.17 -25.56 -22.90
N GLN A 52 28.36 -25.86 -21.90
CA GLN A 52 27.07 -26.54 -22.08
C GLN A 52 26.07 -25.70 -22.88
N VAL A 53 26.02 -24.39 -22.63
CA VAL A 53 25.16 -23.46 -23.38
C VAL A 53 25.59 -23.37 -24.83
N THR A 54 26.89 -23.19 -25.10
CA THR A 54 27.44 -23.15 -26.46
C THR A 54 27.17 -24.46 -27.20
N HIS A 55 27.35 -25.60 -26.54
CA HIS A 55 27.07 -26.91 -27.13
C HIS A 55 25.60 -27.05 -27.52
N SER A 56 24.68 -26.65 -26.63
CA SER A 56 23.25 -26.71 -26.89
C SER A 56 22.81 -25.73 -27.98
N MET A 57 23.35 -24.51 -28.02
CA MET A 57 23.10 -23.55 -29.10
C MET A 57 23.61 -24.07 -30.44
N THR A 58 24.76 -24.74 -30.45
CA THR A 58 25.32 -25.34 -31.66
C THR A 58 24.41 -26.46 -32.17
N LEU A 59 23.94 -27.34 -31.28
CA LEU A 59 22.96 -28.38 -31.62
C LEU A 59 21.65 -27.80 -32.18
N HIS A 60 21.11 -26.73 -31.58
CA HIS A 60 19.88 -26.08 -32.04
C HIS A 60 20.07 -25.23 -33.32
N SER A 61 21.27 -24.69 -33.55
CA SER A 61 21.58 -23.95 -34.77
C SER A 61 21.67 -24.85 -36.01
N ALA A 62 22.05 -26.12 -35.80
CA ALA A 62 22.16 -27.12 -36.85
C ALA A 62 20.79 -27.72 -37.26
N THR A 63 19.74 -27.56 -36.45
CA THR A 63 18.39 -28.03 -36.80
C THR A 63 17.69 -27.05 -37.74
N VAL A 64 17.54 -27.44 -39.00
CA VAL A 64 16.75 -26.70 -40.00
C VAL A 64 15.26 -26.86 -39.68
N LEU A 65 14.65 -25.86 -39.04
CA LEU A 65 13.24 -25.83 -38.69
C LEU A 65 12.42 -25.24 -39.85
N ASN A 66 12.00 -26.09 -40.81
CA ASN A 66 11.16 -25.67 -41.93
C ASN A 66 9.65 -25.71 -41.64
N ASP A 67 9.22 -26.32 -40.52
CA ASP A 67 7.81 -26.46 -40.17
C ASP A 67 7.38 -25.45 -39.09
N SER A 68 6.45 -24.57 -39.44
CA SER A 68 5.89 -23.53 -38.57
C SER A 68 5.18 -24.11 -37.34
N ARG A 69 4.66 -25.34 -37.44
CA ARG A 69 4.02 -26.04 -36.32
C ARG A 69 5.04 -26.44 -35.25
N THR A 70 6.20 -26.95 -35.65
CA THR A 70 7.30 -27.22 -34.72
C THR A 70 7.83 -25.96 -34.04
N VAL A 71 7.92 -24.84 -34.77
CA VAL A 71 8.32 -23.55 -34.17
C VAL A 71 7.29 -23.09 -33.14
N SER A 72 5.99 -23.24 -33.43
CA SER A 72 4.91 -22.91 -32.48
C SER A 72 4.97 -23.79 -31.23
N LEU A 73 5.16 -25.10 -31.38
CA LEU A 73 5.31 -26.04 -30.25
C LEU A 73 6.57 -25.75 -29.41
N LEU A 74 7.70 -25.43 -30.05
CA LEU A 74 8.92 -25.05 -29.32
C LEU A 74 8.75 -23.73 -28.56
N ARG A 75 8.04 -22.74 -29.13
CA ARG A 75 7.69 -21.51 -28.40
C ARG A 75 6.80 -21.81 -27.20
N GLN A 76 5.78 -22.67 -27.36
CA GLN A 76 4.90 -23.08 -26.28
C GLN A 76 5.66 -23.85 -25.19
N GLN A 77 6.56 -24.77 -25.56
CA GLN A 77 7.40 -25.52 -24.63
C GLN A 77 8.37 -24.58 -23.89
N SER A 78 9.02 -23.67 -24.61
CA SER A 78 9.92 -22.67 -24.01
C SER A 78 9.17 -21.77 -23.03
N ALA A 79 7.95 -21.36 -23.36
CA ALA A 79 7.09 -20.59 -22.46
C ALA A 79 6.75 -21.41 -21.20
N GLY A 80 6.33 -22.68 -21.37
CA GLY A 80 6.03 -23.56 -20.24
C GLY A 80 7.23 -23.83 -19.32
N GLN A 81 8.42 -24.02 -19.89
CA GLN A 81 9.65 -24.18 -19.11
C GLN A 81 10.04 -22.91 -18.36
N HIS A 82 9.87 -21.74 -18.99
CA HIS A 82 10.07 -20.45 -18.35
C HIS A 82 9.10 -20.23 -17.18
N THR A 83 7.83 -20.63 -17.32
CA THR A 83 6.83 -20.55 -16.24
C THR A 83 7.19 -21.43 -15.05
N LEU A 84 7.54 -22.71 -15.29
CA LEU A 84 7.96 -23.62 -14.22
C LEU A 84 9.18 -23.09 -13.48
N HIS A 85 10.07 -22.44 -14.22
CA HIS A 85 11.26 -21.82 -13.67
C HIS A 85 10.94 -20.61 -12.77
N LEU A 86 10.14 -19.65 -13.25
CA LEU A 86 9.70 -18.51 -12.44
C LEU A 86 8.97 -18.96 -11.17
N PHE A 87 8.11 -19.96 -11.28
CA PHE A 87 7.42 -20.55 -10.15
C PHE A 87 8.41 -21.13 -9.12
N ARG A 88 9.43 -21.86 -9.56
CA ARG A 88 10.48 -22.38 -8.67
C ARG A 88 11.21 -21.26 -7.93
N THR A 89 11.61 -20.20 -8.64
CA THR A 89 12.29 -19.04 -8.02
C THR A 89 11.39 -18.35 -6.99
N GLN A 90 10.11 -18.14 -7.34
CA GLN A 90 9.14 -17.54 -6.43
C GLN A 90 8.90 -18.42 -5.19
N VAL A 91 8.82 -19.75 -5.34
CA VAL A 91 8.69 -20.69 -4.22
C VAL A 91 9.90 -20.62 -3.30
N VAL A 92 11.12 -20.60 -3.84
CA VAL A 92 12.35 -20.47 -3.03
C VAL A 92 12.35 -19.14 -2.26
N GLN A 93 12.05 -18.03 -2.93
CA GLN A 93 11.92 -16.71 -2.28
C GLN A 93 10.83 -16.71 -1.20
N THR A 94 9.69 -17.35 -1.44
CA THR A 94 8.59 -17.44 -0.47
C THR A 94 8.99 -18.31 0.73
N ILE A 95 9.72 -19.41 0.51
CA ILE A 95 10.25 -20.25 1.57
C ILE A 95 11.29 -19.50 2.39
N ASP A 96 12.19 -18.74 1.76
CA ASP A 96 13.23 -18.01 2.47
C ASP A 96 12.66 -16.83 3.26
N THR A 97 11.70 -16.09 2.69
CA THR A 97 10.94 -15.07 3.44
C THR A 97 10.11 -15.67 4.58
N ALA A 98 9.47 -16.83 4.38
CA ALA A 98 8.75 -17.54 5.42
C ALA A 98 9.70 -18.08 6.52
N LYS A 99 10.89 -18.56 6.18
CA LYS A 99 11.92 -18.96 7.14
C LYS A 99 12.41 -17.77 7.96
N GLU A 100 12.60 -16.62 7.32
CA GLU A 100 13.02 -15.40 8.01
C GLU A 100 11.92 -14.91 8.98
N ARG A 101 10.65 -14.89 8.54
CA ARG A 101 9.50 -14.63 9.41
C ARG A 101 9.34 -15.64 10.55
N ARG A 102 9.71 -16.91 10.33
CA ARG A 102 9.63 -17.95 11.37
C ARG A 102 10.80 -17.88 12.37
N ARG A 103 11.97 -17.39 11.94
CA ARG A 103 13.11 -17.15 12.83
C ARG A 103 12.85 -16.01 13.82
N THR A 104 12.07 -15.01 13.44
CA THR A 104 11.67 -13.94 14.36
C THR A 104 10.58 -14.37 15.36
N ASP A 105 9.85 -15.44 15.08
CA ASP A 105 8.73 -15.91 15.92
C ASP A 105 9.12 -17.02 16.90
N MET A 106 10.12 -17.84 16.55
CA MET A 106 10.57 -18.99 17.36
C MET A 106 11.84 -18.65 18.14
N GLY A 107 11.71 -18.17 19.38
CA GLY A 107 12.78 -18.36 20.39
C GLY A 107 13.19 -17.18 21.26
N TYR A 108 12.44 -16.07 21.32
CA TYR A 108 12.64 -15.12 22.41
C TYR A 108 11.72 -15.49 23.56
N ASP A 109 12.24 -16.23 24.55
CA ASP A 109 11.62 -16.36 25.87
C ASP A 109 11.60 -14.95 26.47
N GLY A 110 10.46 -14.27 26.33
CA GLY A 110 10.24 -12.97 26.96
C GLY A 110 10.57 -13.04 28.45
N PRO A 111 10.94 -11.91 29.08
CA PRO A 111 11.15 -11.88 30.52
C PRO A 111 9.94 -12.47 31.23
N SER A 112 10.18 -13.41 32.16
CA SER A 112 9.12 -14.08 32.92
C SER A 112 8.14 -13.06 33.51
N ASP A 113 6.84 -13.39 33.49
CA ASP A 113 5.73 -12.52 33.92
C ASP A 113 5.90 -12.00 35.37
N ASP A 114 6.69 -12.67 36.20
CA ASP A 114 6.96 -12.28 37.59
C ASP A 114 8.00 -11.15 37.75
N SER A 115 8.60 -10.69 36.65
CA SER A 115 9.60 -9.62 36.68
C SER A 115 8.97 -8.23 36.83
N THR A 116 9.59 -7.37 37.64
CA THR A 116 9.12 -5.98 37.80
C THR A 116 9.06 -5.27 36.44
N THR A 117 8.12 -4.34 36.26
CA THR A 117 7.99 -3.57 35.02
C THR A 117 9.31 -2.92 34.59
N LEU A 118 10.11 -2.42 35.54
CA LEU A 118 11.43 -1.86 35.28
C LEU A 118 12.40 -2.91 34.73
N ALA A 119 12.40 -4.13 35.28
CA ALA A 119 13.21 -5.23 34.76
C ALA A 119 12.77 -5.64 33.34
N ARG A 120 11.47 -5.64 33.05
CA ARG A 120 10.94 -5.92 31.71
C ARG A 120 11.41 -4.88 30.70
N VAL A 121 11.22 -3.58 30.99
CA VAL A 121 11.65 -2.47 30.12
C VAL A 121 13.17 -2.53 29.90
N SER A 122 13.95 -2.74 30.96
CA SER A 122 15.41 -2.89 30.91
C SER A 122 15.86 -4.09 30.06
N THR A 123 15.14 -5.22 30.15
CA THR A 123 15.45 -6.42 29.35
C THR A 123 15.18 -6.15 27.86
N TRP A 124 14.04 -5.55 27.53
CA TRP A 124 13.70 -5.22 26.14
C TRP A 124 14.61 -4.15 25.55
N SER A 125 15.00 -3.13 26.32
CA SER A 125 15.93 -2.11 25.86
C SER A 125 17.33 -2.68 25.65
N SER A 126 17.80 -3.56 26.54
CA SER A 126 19.09 -4.24 26.39
C SER A 126 19.10 -5.15 25.17
N ALA A 127 17.99 -5.86 24.91
CA ALA A 127 17.82 -6.68 23.71
C ALA A 127 17.84 -5.85 22.42
N ALA A 128 17.40 -4.60 22.47
CA ALA A 128 17.49 -3.64 21.36
C ALA A 128 18.88 -3.00 21.20
N GLY A 129 19.83 -3.30 22.09
CA GLY A 129 21.20 -2.77 22.06
C GLY A 129 21.45 -1.51 22.89
N MET A 130 20.45 -1.02 23.64
CA MET A 130 20.62 0.13 24.54
C MET A 130 21.23 -0.28 25.88
N GLN A 131 22.05 0.60 26.47
CA GLN A 131 22.57 0.40 27.81
C GLN A 131 21.55 0.91 28.85
N ALA A 132 21.11 0.04 29.75
CA ALA A 132 20.12 0.37 30.76
C ALA A 132 20.77 0.64 32.12
N PHE A 133 20.58 1.83 32.66
CA PHE A 133 21.13 2.29 33.93
C PHE A 133 20.00 2.55 34.92
N PRO A 134 19.71 1.63 35.86
CA PRO A 134 18.74 1.89 36.91
C PRO A 134 19.30 2.97 37.83
N GLU A 135 18.51 4.01 38.10
CA GLU A 135 18.91 5.08 39.01
C GLU A 135 18.57 4.75 40.46
N ALA A 136 19.16 5.50 41.39
CA ALA A 136 18.91 5.33 42.83
C ALA A 136 17.46 5.65 43.23
N ALA A 137 16.76 6.47 42.44
CA ALA A 137 15.35 6.74 42.65
C ALA A 137 14.51 5.52 42.20
N ALA A 138 13.66 5.03 43.09
CA ALA A 138 12.83 3.87 42.79
C ALA A 138 11.90 4.16 41.59
N GLY A 139 12.05 3.37 40.52
CA GLY A 139 11.20 3.46 39.34
C GLY A 139 11.71 4.38 38.23
N THR A 140 12.94 4.89 38.31
CA THR A 140 13.59 5.59 37.19
C THR A 140 14.67 4.74 36.54
N LEU A 141 14.76 4.84 35.20
CA LEU A 141 15.64 4.06 34.35
C LEU A 141 16.16 4.96 33.23
N VAL A 142 17.47 5.09 33.10
CA VAL A 142 18.10 5.81 31.99
C VAL A 142 18.54 4.79 30.94
N LEU A 143 18.09 4.97 29.70
CA LEU A 143 18.50 4.16 28.55
C LEU A 143 19.45 4.97 27.68
N GLY A 144 20.72 4.56 27.63
CA GLY A 144 21.77 5.25 26.86
C GLY A 144 22.11 4.53 25.55
N GLY A 145 22.09 5.29 24.46
CA GLY A 145 22.82 5.04 23.21
C GLY A 145 24.15 5.82 23.17
N LYS A 146 24.75 5.96 21.99
CA LYS A 146 25.98 6.77 21.79
C LYS A 146 25.67 8.27 21.76
N VAL A 147 24.55 8.64 21.16
CA VAL A 147 24.08 10.02 20.97
C VAL A 147 22.73 10.22 21.67
N LEU A 148 21.83 9.25 21.61
CA LEU A 148 20.50 9.28 22.20
C LEU A 148 20.49 8.83 23.66
N VAL A 149 19.73 9.51 24.52
CA VAL A 149 19.44 9.11 25.90
C VAL A 149 17.93 9.19 26.13
N LEU A 150 17.33 8.17 26.75
CA LEU A 150 15.93 8.16 27.15
C LEU A 150 15.83 8.02 28.67
N ASP A 151 15.28 9.04 29.32
CA ASP A 151 15.00 9.04 30.75
C ASP A 151 13.58 8.51 30.97
N VAL A 152 13.45 7.34 31.57
CA VAL A 152 12.17 6.65 31.79
C VAL A 152 11.81 6.70 33.27
N ALA A 153 10.69 7.34 33.60
CA ALA A 153 10.10 7.34 34.93
C ALA A 153 8.79 6.55 34.93
N LEU A 154 8.69 5.49 35.73
CA LEU A 154 7.51 4.60 35.74
C LEU A 154 6.42 5.00 36.74
N ILE A 155 6.71 5.88 37.70
CA ILE A 155 5.83 6.21 38.83
C ILE A 155 5.68 7.74 38.92
N PRO A 156 4.47 8.30 39.09
CA PRO A 156 3.16 7.63 39.21
C PRO A 156 2.52 7.22 37.88
N GLU A 157 2.86 7.87 36.78
CA GLU A 157 2.49 7.49 35.41
C GLU A 157 3.77 7.36 34.57
N PRO A 158 3.84 6.40 33.63
CA PRO A 158 4.99 6.24 32.75
C PRO A 158 5.24 7.50 31.92
N MET A 159 6.36 8.14 32.17
CA MET A 159 6.84 9.31 31.45
C MET A 159 8.21 8.98 30.88
N VAL A 160 8.40 9.29 29.60
CA VAL A 160 9.68 9.13 28.92
C VAL A 160 10.10 10.48 28.38
N HIS A 161 11.36 10.84 28.63
CA HIS A 161 11.97 12.04 28.10
C HIS A 161 13.17 11.68 27.24
N ALA A 162 13.15 12.07 25.97
CA ALA A 162 14.19 11.77 25.01
C ALA A 162 15.11 12.97 24.78
N SER A 163 16.40 12.77 25.00
CA SER A 163 17.45 13.77 24.80
C SER A 163 18.55 13.23 23.88
N TYR A 164 19.25 14.13 23.18
CA TYR A 164 20.33 13.74 22.27
C TYR A 164 21.53 14.70 22.35
N ALA A 165 22.73 14.13 22.29
CA ALA A 165 23.99 14.85 22.39
C ALA A 165 24.22 15.79 21.19
N GLY A 166 24.82 16.95 21.44
CA GLY A 166 25.19 17.93 20.41
C GLY A 166 24.12 18.97 20.07
N SER A 167 22.90 18.85 20.62
CA SER A 167 21.91 19.92 20.53
C SER A 167 22.21 20.99 21.59
N THR A 168 22.84 22.09 21.18
CA THR A 168 23.10 23.25 22.06
C THR A 168 21.82 23.89 22.62
N GLU A 169 20.65 23.51 22.09
CA GLU A 169 19.34 24.03 22.48
C GLU A 169 18.47 23.03 23.25
N GLY A 170 18.97 21.85 23.66
CA GLY A 170 18.16 20.90 24.43
C GLY A 170 16.82 20.63 23.75
N ARG A 171 16.87 20.21 22.49
CA ARG A 171 15.64 20.03 21.70
C ARG A 171 14.87 18.81 22.19
N ASP A 172 13.94 19.07 23.09
CA ASP A 172 12.96 18.10 23.54
C ASP A 172 11.98 17.80 22.40
N SER A 173 11.68 16.51 22.20
CA SER A 173 10.66 16.06 21.25
C SER A 173 9.44 15.58 22.03
N PRO A 174 8.46 16.46 22.33
CA PRO A 174 7.30 16.06 23.13
C PRO A 174 6.46 14.98 22.44
N ALA A 175 6.52 14.89 21.11
CA ALA A 175 5.82 13.88 20.35
C ALA A 175 6.49 12.50 20.46
N MET A 176 7.83 12.44 20.44
CA MET A 176 8.59 11.22 20.71
C MET A 176 8.43 10.78 22.17
N ASP A 177 8.47 11.72 23.11
CA ASP A 177 8.22 11.50 24.55
C ASP A 177 6.86 10.84 24.78
N ALA A 178 5.80 11.41 24.18
CA ALA A 178 4.45 10.86 24.26
C ALA A 178 4.33 9.48 23.59
N PHE A 179 5.07 9.22 22.53
CA PHE A 179 5.11 7.90 21.88
C PHE A 179 5.75 6.84 22.78
N PHE A 180 6.93 7.10 23.33
CA PHE A 180 7.58 6.14 24.23
C PHE A 180 6.83 5.97 25.54
N SER A 181 6.24 7.05 26.08
CA SER A 181 5.38 6.96 27.26
C SER A 181 4.19 6.00 27.03
N ARG A 182 3.58 6.03 25.84
CA ARG A 182 2.52 5.06 25.46
C ARG A 182 3.04 3.63 25.35
N LEU A 183 4.21 3.42 24.74
CA LEU A 183 4.81 2.09 24.62
C LEU A 183 5.18 1.50 25.99
N VAL A 184 5.84 2.29 26.83
CA VAL A 184 6.23 1.89 28.20
C VAL A 184 4.99 1.64 29.06
N SER A 185 3.95 2.46 28.93
CA SER A 185 2.66 2.21 29.59
C SER A 185 2.02 0.90 29.12
N GLY A 186 2.06 0.61 27.82
CA GLY A 186 1.62 -0.68 27.26
C GLY A 186 2.34 -1.87 27.90
N VAL A 187 3.66 -1.83 27.99
CA VAL A 187 4.47 -2.89 28.64
C VAL A 187 4.17 -2.98 30.14
N SER A 188 4.00 -1.83 30.80
CA SER A 188 3.65 -1.75 32.23
C SER A 188 2.34 -2.46 32.52
N ASN A 189 1.37 -2.32 31.63
CA ASN A 189 0.05 -2.95 31.69
C ASN A 189 0.03 -4.41 31.22
N GLY A 190 1.19 -5.05 31.03
CA GLY A 190 1.28 -6.45 30.60
C GLY A 190 1.21 -6.67 29.09
N GLY A 191 1.31 -5.60 28.29
CA GLY A 191 1.40 -5.71 26.83
C GLY A 191 2.74 -6.29 26.37
N ASP A 192 2.75 -6.81 25.14
CA ASP A 192 3.95 -7.35 24.50
C ASP A 192 5.01 -6.25 24.28
N GLY A 193 6.21 -6.48 24.81
CA GLY A 193 7.36 -5.57 24.69
C GLY A 193 8.05 -5.59 23.33
N ARG A 194 7.65 -6.46 22.39
CA ARG A 194 8.20 -6.49 21.03
C ARG A 194 8.15 -5.13 20.34
N ARG A 195 7.02 -4.41 20.42
CA ARG A 195 6.91 -3.08 19.79
C ARG A 195 7.88 -2.07 20.38
N LEU A 196 8.11 -2.11 21.69
CA LEU A 196 9.10 -1.28 22.35
C LEU A 196 10.51 -1.64 21.86
N ARG A 197 10.85 -2.93 21.84
CA ARG A 197 12.14 -3.39 21.33
C ARG A 197 12.39 -2.96 19.90
N ASP A 198 11.43 -3.20 18.99
CA ASP A 198 11.59 -2.91 17.57
C ASP A 198 11.72 -1.38 17.33
N ALA A 199 11.01 -0.56 18.12
CA ALA A 199 11.18 0.89 18.12
C ALA A 199 12.58 1.31 18.60
N LEU A 200 13.06 0.74 19.69
CA LEU A 200 14.39 1.03 20.23
C LEU A 200 15.52 0.54 19.29
N GLU A 201 15.34 -0.61 18.62
CA GLU A 201 16.28 -1.14 17.64
C GLU A 201 16.40 -0.19 16.44
N TYR A 202 15.28 0.33 15.96
CA TYR A 202 15.29 1.35 14.92
C TYR A 202 16.01 2.62 15.36
N LEU A 203 15.75 3.11 16.58
CA LEU A 203 16.48 4.27 17.10
C LEU A 203 17.97 4.00 17.27
N MET A 204 18.35 2.77 17.64
CA MET A 204 19.76 2.40 17.76
C MET A 204 20.49 2.38 16.43
N ARG A 205 19.78 2.03 15.34
CA ARG A 205 20.31 2.18 13.98
C ARG A 205 20.54 3.67 13.63
N LEU A 206 19.61 4.55 13.97
CA LEU A 206 19.78 6.00 13.77
C LEU A 206 20.90 6.57 14.63
N ASP A 207 21.03 6.10 15.87
CA ASP A 207 22.09 6.48 16.81
C ASP A 207 23.49 6.08 16.30
N GLU A 208 23.61 4.90 15.71
CA GLU A 208 24.86 4.47 15.07
C GLU A 208 25.23 5.40 13.92
N LEU A 209 24.28 5.77 13.06
CA LEU A 209 24.52 6.71 11.96
C LEU A 209 24.88 8.11 12.50
N ALA A 210 24.17 8.57 13.52
CA ALA A 210 24.44 9.86 14.17
C ALA A 210 25.86 9.91 14.76
N ALA A 211 26.33 8.83 15.38
CA ALA A 211 27.67 8.75 15.95
C ALA A 211 28.78 8.89 14.90
N HIS A 212 28.56 8.44 13.66
CA HIS A 212 29.52 8.60 12.57
C HIS A 212 29.59 10.05 12.04
N GLU A 213 28.52 10.83 12.21
CA GLU A 213 28.40 12.19 11.68
C GLU A 213 28.75 13.30 12.69
N SER A 214 29.22 12.93 13.89
CA SER A 214 29.63 13.86 14.94
C SER A 214 28.54 14.92 15.21
N ASN A 215 28.86 16.22 15.14
CA ASN A 215 27.92 17.31 15.40
C ASN A 215 26.70 17.35 14.47
N ALA A 216 26.78 16.75 13.27
CA ALA A 216 25.65 16.69 12.33
C ALA A 216 24.65 15.56 12.65
N GLY A 217 24.99 14.64 13.56
CA GLY A 217 24.19 13.45 13.87
C GLY A 217 22.80 13.75 14.45
N ALA A 218 22.61 14.91 15.09
CA ALA A 218 21.31 15.30 15.65
C ALA A 218 20.18 15.40 14.62
N ARG A 219 20.51 15.53 13.32
CA ARG A 219 19.53 15.59 12.23
C ARG A 219 18.68 14.32 12.14
N TRP A 220 19.24 13.15 12.42
CA TRP A 220 18.55 11.85 12.33
C TRP A 220 17.34 11.75 13.25
N PHE A 221 17.33 12.48 14.37
CA PHE A 221 16.24 12.50 15.34
C PHE A 221 15.33 13.73 15.17
N GLY A 222 15.91 14.91 14.92
CA GLY A 222 15.15 16.16 14.85
C GLY A 222 14.36 16.37 13.55
N GLU A 223 14.65 15.60 12.50
CA GLU A 223 14.02 15.80 11.20
C GLU A 223 12.55 15.36 11.16
N VAL A 224 12.21 14.25 11.82
CA VAL A 224 10.82 13.79 11.90
C VAL A 224 9.92 14.85 12.53
N ASP A 225 10.38 15.51 13.59
CA ASP A 225 9.65 16.61 14.22
C ASP A 225 9.54 17.84 13.34
N THR A 226 10.60 18.15 12.60
CA THR A 226 10.63 19.29 11.68
C THR A 226 9.64 19.08 10.54
N LEU A 227 9.69 17.89 9.91
CA LEU A 227 8.74 17.46 8.89
C LEU A 227 7.31 17.44 9.43
N ALA A 228 7.08 16.86 10.61
CA ALA A 228 5.75 16.79 11.21
C ALA A 228 5.13 18.17 11.43
N LYS A 229 5.93 19.15 11.87
CA LYS A 229 5.47 20.54 12.04
C LYS A 229 5.06 21.16 10.72
N GLU A 230 5.85 20.99 9.66
CA GLU A 230 5.51 21.50 8.32
C GLU A 230 4.28 20.79 7.72
N LEU A 231 4.21 19.46 7.83
CA LEU A 231 3.04 18.68 7.40
C LEU A 231 1.77 19.11 8.13
N THR A 232 1.85 19.38 9.44
CA THR A 232 0.71 19.88 10.21
C THR A 232 0.23 21.23 9.68
N LYS A 233 1.14 22.14 9.31
CA LYS A 233 0.77 23.42 8.69
C LYS A 233 0.07 23.23 7.35
N PHE A 234 0.56 22.31 6.51
CA PHE A 234 -0.10 21.99 5.23
C PHE A 234 -1.49 21.43 5.46
N THR A 235 -1.63 20.44 6.34
CA THR A 235 -2.95 19.85 6.67
C THR A 235 -3.91 20.91 7.23
N GLN A 236 -3.44 21.83 8.07
CA GLN A 236 -4.27 22.94 8.57
C GLN A 236 -4.68 23.91 7.46
N ALA A 237 -3.79 24.22 6.52
CA ALA A 237 -4.10 25.08 5.37
C ALA A 237 -5.14 24.41 4.44
N GLU A 238 -4.97 23.13 4.14
CA GLU A 238 -5.93 22.36 3.33
C GLU A 238 -7.29 22.22 4.03
N ALA A 239 -7.28 21.95 5.33
CA ALA A 239 -8.50 21.91 6.11
C ALA A 239 -9.19 23.28 6.11
N GLY A 240 -8.44 24.38 6.30
CA GLY A 240 -8.99 25.74 6.21
C GLY A 240 -9.65 26.03 4.86
N PHE A 241 -9.01 25.61 3.76
CA PHE A 241 -9.58 25.73 2.42
C PHE A 241 -10.88 24.91 2.27
N LEU A 242 -10.89 23.65 2.69
CA LEU A 242 -12.07 22.78 2.59
C LEU A 242 -13.22 23.23 3.50
N THR A 243 -12.93 23.76 4.69
CA THR A 243 -13.93 24.40 5.57
C THR A 243 -14.60 25.56 4.83
N SER A 244 -13.82 26.40 4.15
CA SER A 244 -14.36 27.55 3.40
C SER A 244 -15.22 27.12 2.21
N LEU A 245 -14.88 25.99 1.57
CA LEU A 245 -15.60 25.47 0.41
C LEU A 245 -16.90 24.76 0.81
N THR A 246 -16.87 24.00 1.91
CA THR A 246 -18.00 23.15 2.34
C THR A 246 -18.96 23.86 3.31
N GLY A 247 -18.54 24.97 3.92
CA GLY A 247 -19.33 25.70 4.93
C GLY A 247 -19.54 24.95 6.25
N HIS A 248 -18.88 23.82 6.46
CA HIS A 248 -18.95 23.06 7.71
C HIS A 248 -17.98 23.63 8.75
N PRO A 249 -18.29 23.53 10.06
CA PRO A 249 -17.40 24.05 11.11
C PRO A 249 -16.09 23.23 11.25
N ALA A 250 -16.11 21.97 10.82
CA ALA A 250 -14.97 21.08 10.83
C ALA A 250 -14.95 20.27 9.52
N VAL A 251 -13.76 20.02 8.98
CA VAL A 251 -13.61 19.27 7.73
C VAL A 251 -13.79 17.78 8.00
N PRO A 252 -14.65 17.09 7.23
CA PRO A 252 -14.71 15.64 7.26
C PRO A 252 -13.38 15.03 6.86
N LEU A 253 -12.79 14.20 7.72
CA LEU A 253 -11.47 13.60 7.48
C LEU A 253 -11.40 12.81 6.15
N ASP A 254 -12.47 12.13 5.77
CA ASP A 254 -12.55 11.42 4.48
C ASP A 254 -12.47 12.36 3.27
N VAL A 255 -13.10 13.54 3.33
CA VAL A 255 -12.98 14.56 2.27
C VAL A 255 -11.56 15.08 2.20
N LEU A 256 -10.92 15.35 3.35
CA LEU A 256 -9.54 15.78 3.40
C LEU A 256 -8.61 14.74 2.76
N LEU A 257 -8.74 13.46 3.11
CA LEU A 257 -7.88 12.41 2.56
C LEU A 257 -8.08 12.19 1.06
N LEU A 258 -9.32 12.31 0.56
CA LEU A 258 -9.61 12.17 -0.87
C LEU A 258 -9.12 13.36 -1.71
N ARG A 259 -8.97 14.55 -1.11
CA ARG A 259 -8.68 15.79 -1.83
C ARG A 259 -7.28 16.35 -1.61
N GLY A 260 -6.79 16.23 -0.39
CA GLY A 260 -5.54 16.79 0.08
C GLY A 260 -4.45 15.74 0.14
N HIS A 261 -3.41 16.07 0.90
CA HIS A 261 -2.31 15.16 1.14
C HIS A 261 -2.71 14.08 2.13
N ALA A 262 -1.99 12.96 2.07
CA ALA A 262 -2.03 11.97 3.14
C ALA A 262 -1.69 12.64 4.48
N LEU A 263 -2.48 12.36 5.52
CA LEU A 263 -2.35 12.99 6.82
C LEU A 263 -1.09 12.46 7.52
N GLY A 264 -0.14 13.37 7.81
CA GLY A 264 1.06 13.04 8.59
C GLY A 264 0.73 12.74 10.06
N LEU A 265 1.12 11.55 10.50
CA LEU A 265 0.96 11.03 11.87
C LEU A 265 2.34 10.63 12.42
N PRO A 266 3.16 11.58 12.89
CA PRO A 266 4.46 11.26 13.49
C PRO A 266 4.31 10.35 14.71
N TYR A 267 5.21 9.38 14.84
CA TYR A 267 5.28 8.49 16.01
C TYR A 267 3.96 7.73 16.29
N LEU A 268 3.32 7.21 15.23
CA LEU A 268 2.06 6.48 15.36
C LEU A 268 2.24 5.08 15.96
N HIS A 269 3.14 4.27 15.39
CA HIS A 269 3.42 2.89 15.81
C HIS A 269 4.93 2.58 15.87
N SER A 270 5.73 3.32 15.13
CA SER A 270 7.20 3.31 15.13
C SER A 270 7.72 4.73 15.39
N PRO A 271 8.99 4.90 15.78
CA PRO A 271 9.61 6.21 15.97
C PRO A 271 9.96 6.87 14.62
N THR A 272 8.99 6.90 13.72
CA THR A 272 9.11 7.41 12.36
C THR A 272 7.88 8.19 11.95
N LEU A 273 7.93 8.77 10.75
CA LEU A 273 6.79 9.46 10.17
C LEU A 273 5.85 8.45 9.50
N CYS A 274 4.61 8.39 9.95
CA CYS A 274 3.55 7.61 9.32
C CYS A 274 2.61 8.54 8.55
N PHE A 275 2.02 8.06 7.47
CA PHE A 275 1.00 8.76 6.70
C PHE A 275 -0.28 7.94 6.71
N LEU A 276 -1.40 8.57 7.00
CA LEU A 276 -2.72 8.00 6.75
C LEU A 276 -3.10 8.32 5.31
N VAL A 277 -3.06 7.29 4.46
CA VAL A 277 -3.19 7.42 3.01
C VAL A 277 -4.65 7.37 2.58
N TYR A 278 -5.39 6.41 3.15
CA TYR A 278 -6.77 6.17 2.78
C TYR A 278 -7.57 5.62 3.97
N LEU A 279 -8.82 6.05 4.08
CA LEU A 279 -9.82 5.48 4.97
C LEU A 279 -11.01 5.00 4.14
N SER A 280 -11.35 3.72 4.26
CA SER A 280 -12.59 3.18 3.71
C SER A 280 -13.79 3.90 4.35
N PRO A 281 -14.90 4.05 3.62
CA PRO A 281 -16.10 4.69 4.17
C PRO A 281 -16.57 4.03 5.47
N ARG A 282 -16.44 2.70 5.57
CA ARG A 282 -16.77 1.94 6.78
C ARG A 282 -15.83 2.26 7.93
N ALA A 283 -14.52 2.30 7.68
CA ALA A 283 -13.52 2.64 8.71
C ALA A 283 -13.73 4.08 9.22
N TYR A 284 -13.91 5.04 8.31
CA TYR A 284 -14.20 6.42 8.67
C TYR A 284 -15.46 6.54 9.55
N LEU A 285 -16.59 5.93 9.16
CA LEU A 285 -17.82 5.99 9.95
C LEU A 285 -17.67 5.28 11.31
N SER A 286 -16.91 4.18 11.35
CA SER A 286 -16.60 3.50 12.61
C SER A 286 -15.77 4.38 13.54
N LEU A 287 -14.74 5.06 13.01
CA LEU A 287 -13.92 5.99 13.76
C LEU A 287 -14.76 7.17 14.28
N GLN A 288 -15.56 7.79 13.41
CA GLN A 288 -16.44 8.90 13.77
C GLN A 288 -17.43 8.52 14.89
N ARG A 289 -18.03 7.32 14.82
CA ARG A 289 -18.97 6.83 15.86
C ARG A 289 -18.28 6.47 17.17
N SER A 290 -16.99 6.15 17.13
CA SER A 290 -16.21 5.82 18.33
C SER A 290 -15.70 7.04 19.09
N VAL A 291 -15.88 8.25 18.55
CA VAL A 291 -15.49 9.49 19.22
C VAL A 291 -16.33 9.68 20.49
N PRO A 292 -15.72 9.82 21.67
CA PRO A 292 -16.47 10.00 22.92
C PRO A 292 -17.25 11.32 22.90
N ALA A 293 -18.55 11.27 23.21
CA ALA A 293 -19.45 12.43 23.20
C ALA A 293 -19.16 13.46 24.31
N THR A 294 -18.27 13.15 25.24
CA THR A 294 -18.32 13.68 26.62
C THR A 294 -17.42 14.86 26.93
N THR A 295 -16.72 15.44 25.94
CA THR A 295 -15.87 16.61 26.23
C THR A 295 -16.09 17.69 25.16
N PRO A 296 -16.68 18.85 25.51
CA PRO A 296 -16.67 19.99 24.59
C PRO A 296 -15.20 20.27 24.25
N PRO A 297 -14.83 20.24 22.95
CA PRO A 297 -13.44 20.38 22.57
C PRO A 297 -12.95 21.76 23.04
N PRO A 298 -11.80 21.83 23.74
CA PRO A 298 -11.31 23.09 24.31
C PRO A 298 -10.99 24.15 23.24
N LEU A 299 -10.89 23.75 21.97
CA LEU A 299 -10.64 24.59 20.79
C LEU A 299 -11.37 24.00 19.57
N PRO A 300 -11.75 24.80 18.55
CA PRO A 300 -12.31 24.26 17.31
C PRO A 300 -11.28 23.33 16.66
N SER A 301 -11.57 22.03 16.64
CA SER A 301 -10.76 21.05 15.92
C SER A 301 -10.92 21.29 14.41
N SER A 302 -9.81 21.32 13.67
CA SER A 302 -9.85 21.44 12.21
C SER A 302 -10.58 20.28 11.53
N PHE A 303 -10.69 19.14 12.23
CA PHE A 303 -11.28 17.89 11.76
C PHE A 303 -12.49 17.51 12.61
N ASP A 304 -13.38 16.73 11.99
CA ASP A 304 -14.51 16.08 12.65
C ASP A 304 -14.11 14.94 13.60
N ILE A 305 -12.93 14.34 13.40
CA ILE A 305 -12.34 13.34 14.30
C ILE A 305 -11.08 13.93 14.97
N PRO A 306 -11.04 14.05 16.30
CA PRO A 306 -9.86 14.56 17.00
C PRO A 306 -8.60 13.73 16.73
N LEU A 307 -7.46 14.38 16.49
CA LEU A 307 -6.19 13.70 16.21
C LEU A 307 -5.81 12.72 17.33
N ALA A 308 -5.99 13.08 18.60
CA ALA A 308 -5.71 12.18 19.73
C ALA A 308 -6.51 10.87 19.65
N HIS A 309 -7.78 10.95 19.22
CA HIS A 309 -8.61 9.77 19.00
C HIS A 309 -8.11 8.92 17.83
N LEU A 310 -7.71 9.57 16.73
CA LEU A 310 -7.07 8.87 15.60
C LEU A 310 -5.80 8.14 16.03
N TYR A 311 -4.91 8.77 16.80
CA TYR A 311 -3.71 8.11 17.30
C TYR A 311 -4.04 6.86 18.13
N ASN A 312 -5.05 6.94 18.99
CA ASN A 312 -5.44 5.81 19.83
C ASN A 312 -5.99 4.66 18.96
N CYS A 313 -6.89 4.93 18.02
CA CYS A 313 -7.47 3.90 17.16
C CYS A 313 -6.49 3.34 16.13
N LEU A 314 -5.60 4.18 15.59
CA LEU A 314 -4.69 3.82 14.51
C LEU A 314 -3.32 3.36 15.02
N SER A 315 -3.06 3.31 16.33
CA SER A 315 -1.81 2.74 16.89
C SER A 315 -1.85 1.20 16.99
N ALA A 316 -2.99 0.58 16.68
CA ALA A 316 -3.12 -0.87 16.60
C ALA A 316 -2.23 -1.44 15.46
N ASP A 317 -1.71 -2.64 15.71
CA ASP A 317 -0.98 -3.45 14.75
C ASP A 317 -1.48 -4.90 14.91
N PRO A 318 -2.16 -5.48 13.88
CA PRO A 318 -2.40 -4.90 12.55
C PRO A 318 -3.34 -3.68 12.56
N PRO A 319 -3.31 -2.84 11.49
CA PRO A 319 -4.26 -1.74 11.35
C PRO A 319 -5.70 -2.24 11.34
N PRO A 320 -6.68 -1.40 11.74
CA PRO A 320 -8.09 -1.70 11.49
C PRO A 320 -8.36 -1.93 10.00
N THR A 321 -9.28 -2.85 9.69
CA THR A 321 -9.65 -3.15 8.31
C THR A 321 -10.16 -1.90 7.58
N GLY A 322 -9.69 -1.71 6.33
CA GLY A 322 -10.06 -0.55 5.52
C GLY A 322 -9.32 0.73 5.91
N VAL A 323 -8.17 0.64 6.59
CA VAL A 323 -7.25 1.74 6.84
C VAL A 323 -5.93 1.45 6.13
N THR A 324 -5.53 2.33 5.21
CA THR A 324 -4.21 2.26 4.56
C THR A 324 -3.26 3.27 5.20
N ARG A 325 -2.16 2.77 5.76
CA ARG A 325 -1.07 3.55 6.34
C ARG A 325 0.21 3.34 5.55
N ALA A 326 1.07 4.34 5.51
CA ALA A 326 2.41 4.23 4.97
C ALA A 326 3.45 4.74 5.98
N SER A 327 4.47 3.95 6.28
CA SER A 327 5.54 4.32 7.21
C SER A 327 6.81 4.67 6.44
N LEU A 328 7.31 5.88 6.63
CA LEU A 328 8.61 6.29 6.09
C LEU A 328 9.70 5.84 7.05
N THR A 329 10.57 4.93 6.62
CA THR A 329 11.58 4.28 7.46
C THR A 329 12.93 4.23 6.77
N LEU A 330 14.02 4.38 7.52
CA LEU A 330 15.37 4.16 7.00
C LEU A 330 15.74 2.68 7.10
N VAL A 331 16.07 2.06 5.98
CA VAL A 331 16.36 0.61 5.91
C VAL A 331 17.69 0.35 5.22
N PRO A 332 18.48 -0.62 5.70
CA PRO A 332 19.65 -1.10 4.97
C PRO A 332 19.26 -1.68 3.61
N LEU A 333 19.95 -1.25 2.56
CA LEU A 333 19.79 -1.71 1.19
C LEU A 333 20.71 -2.93 0.95
N GLN A 334 20.15 -4.01 0.41
CA GLN A 334 20.94 -5.21 0.05
C GLN A 334 21.62 -5.07 -1.30
N THR A 335 20.99 -4.33 -2.22
CA THR A 335 21.52 -4.01 -3.54
C THR A 335 22.10 -2.60 -3.54
N LEU A 336 23.15 -2.37 -4.34
CA LEU A 336 23.72 -1.03 -4.53
C LEU A 336 22.59 -0.05 -4.87
N SER A 337 22.40 0.96 -4.01
CA SER A 337 21.40 2.00 -4.21
C SER A 337 21.57 2.62 -5.59
N GLN A 338 20.47 2.85 -6.29
CA GLN A 338 20.49 3.81 -7.38
C GLN A 338 21.02 5.15 -6.85
N ALA A 339 21.84 5.82 -7.65
CA ALA A 339 22.27 7.16 -7.31
C ALA A 339 21.03 8.06 -7.21
N PRO A 340 20.94 8.95 -6.21
CA PRO A 340 19.83 9.87 -6.09
C PRO A 340 19.69 10.68 -7.40
N PRO A 341 18.46 10.89 -7.89
CA PRO A 341 18.24 11.66 -9.11
C PRO A 341 18.78 13.09 -8.93
N SER A 342 19.35 13.65 -10.01
CA SER A 342 19.80 15.04 -10.01
C SER A 342 18.59 15.97 -9.77
N PRO A 343 18.68 16.97 -8.87
CA PRO A 343 17.54 17.82 -8.48
C PRO A 343 16.98 18.67 -9.62
N VAL A 344 17.71 18.81 -10.74
CA VAL A 344 17.31 19.66 -11.88
C VAL A 344 16.19 19.02 -12.72
N ASP A 345 16.04 17.69 -12.67
CA ASP A 345 15.13 16.96 -13.57
C ASP A 345 13.72 16.72 -12.99
N ALA A 346 13.49 17.00 -11.70
CA ALA A 346 12.24 16.72 -10.99
C ALA A 346 11.04 17.60 -11.44
N LEU A 347 11.29 18.70 -12.16
CA LEU A 347 10.24 19.62 -12.60
C LEU A 347 9.45 19.14 -13.83
N LEU A 348 9.92 18.08 -14.51
CA LEU A 348 9.33 17.62 -15.78
C LEU A 348 8.33 16.46 -15.64
N THR A 349 8.22 15.83 -14.47
CA THR A 349 7.27 14.75 -14.23
C THR A 349 6.00 15.31 -13.59
N GLY A 350 4.88 15.30 -14.33
CA GLY A 350 3.62 16.01 -14.02
C GLY A 350 2.82 15.60 -12.77
N HIS A 351 3.46 15.13 -11.70
CA HIS A 351 2.86 14.87 -10.40
C HIS A 351 3.87 15.23 -9.29
N PRO A 352 3.41 15.73 -8.13
CA PRO A 352 2.03 15.68 -7.65
C PRO A 352 1.17 16.84 -8.13
N SER A 353 -0.13 16.59 -8.31
CA SER A 353 -1.10 17.65 -8.54
C SER A 353 -1.60 18.12 -7.17
N PHE A 354 -1.25 19.34 -6.76
CA PHE A 354 -1.57 19.83 -5.42
C PHE A 354 -2.70 20.89 -5.48
N PRO A 355 -3.97 20.49 -5.66
CA PRO A 355 -5.04 21.45 -5.90
C PRO A 355 -5.38 22.28 -4.67
N LEU A 356 -5.25 21.73 -3.45
CA LEU A 356 -5.71 22.38 -2.22
C LEU A 356 -4.65 23.30 -1.58
N ALA A 357 -3.37 22.95 -1.70
CA ALA A 357 -2.27 23.72 -1.13
C ALA A 357 -1.17 23.93 -2.19
N PRO A 358 -1.31 24.93 -3.08
CA PRO A 358 -0.30 25.24 -4.08
C PRO A 358 1.06 25.58 -3.46
N THR A 359 1.08 26.04 -2.20
CA THR A 359 2.31 26.28 -1.45
C THR A 359 3.12 25.01 -1.18
N ALA A 360 2.50 23.83 -1.19
CA ALA A 360 3.18 22.54 -1.06
C ALA A 360 4.09 22.23 -2.26
N ILE A 361 3.82 22.81 -3.44
CA ILE A 361 4.66 22.66 -4.64
C ILE A 361 6.09 23.14 -4.36
N GLY A 362 6.26 24.19 -3.55
CA GLY A 362 7.56 24.74 -3.20
C GLY A 362 8.27 24.00 -2.07
N PHE A 363 7.63 23.01 -1.45
CA PHE A 363 8.19 22.26 -0.33
C PHE A 363 9.13 21.17 -0.84
N LEU A 364 10.39 21.54 -0.99
CA LEU A 364 11.49 20.61 -1.30
C LEU A 364 12.16 20.23 0.02
N HIS A 365 12.00 18.97 0.40
CA HIS A 365 12.67 18.39 1.56
C HIS A 365 13.31 17.07 1.16
N ASP A 366 14.63 17.08 1.08
CA ASP A 366 15.45 15.90 0.82
C ASP A 366 15.75 15.18 2.13
N PHE A 367 15.53 13.87 2.15
CA PHE A 367 15.83 13.07 3.33
C PHE A 367 17.35 12.87 3.48
N PRO A 368 17.89 12.82 4.71
CA PRO A 368 19.30 12.73 4.98
C PRO A 368 19.75 11.35 4.56
N LEU A 369 20.82 11.30 3.78
CA LEU A 369 21.51 10.08 3.44
C LEU A 369 22.80 9.98 4.27
N PRO A 370 23.19 8.77 4.70
CA PRO A 370 24.46 8.58 5.38
C PRO A 370 25.61 9.05 4.52
N THR A 371 26.55 9.74 5.15
CA THR A 371 27.80 10.18 4.52
C THR A 371 28.95 9.21 4.82
N GLY A 372 29.99 9.19 3.98
CA GLY A 372 31.21 8.41 4.24
C GLY A 372 31.09 6.91 3.90
N PRO A 373 31.63 5.99 4.73
CA PRO A 373 31.75 4.56 4.40
C PRO A 373 30.40 3.83 4.32
N ASP A 374 29.33 4.44 4.82
CA ASP A 374 27.96 3.91 4.78
C ASP A 374 27.10 4.54 3.69
N ALA A 375 27.68 5.42 2.86
CA ALA A 375 26.99 6.01 1.72
C ALA A 375 26.48 4.90 0.79
N GLY A 376 25.18 4.95 0.47
CA GLY A 376 24.50 3.97 -0.39
C GLY A 376 24.14 2.64 0.29
N LYS A 377 24.48 2.44 1.57
CA LYS A 377 24.06 1.24 2.32
C LYS A 377 22.65 1.36 2.90
N TYR A 378 22.12 2.58 3.00
CA TYR A 378 20.79 2.83 3.54
C TYR A 378 19.98 3.68 2.57
N GLY A 379 18.67 3.47 2.59
CA GLY A 379 17.71 4.26 1.83
C GLY A 379 16.44 4.46 2.61
N TRP A 380 15.76 5.56 2.33
CA TRP A 380 14.44 5.82 2.87
C TRP A 380 13.41 5.02 2.09
N VAL A 381 12.57 4.29 2.81
CA VAL A 381 11.58 3.39 2.25
C VAL A 381 10.23 3.70 2.85
N LEU A 382 9.27 3.95 1.98
CA LEU A 382 7.86 4.05 2.28
C LEU A 382 7.24 2.64 2.29
N ALA A 383 6.79 2.17 3.45
CA ALA A 383 6.27 0.82 3.65
C ALA A 383 4.76 0.82 3.92
N PHE A 384 4.01 -0.05 3.25
CA PHE A 384 2.53 -0.11 3.29
C PHE A 384 1.98 -1.29 4.12
N GLY A 385 2.74 -1.78 5.11
CA GLY A 385 2.32 -2.87 6.00
C GLY A 385 2.08 -4.18 5.24
N SER A 386 0.81 -4.64 5.18
CA SER A 386 0.40 -5.84 4.44
C SER A 386 0.47 -5.70 2.92
N GLY A 387 0.80 -4.50 2.43
CA GLY A 387 0.85 -4.16 1.02
C GLY A 387 -0.50 -3.74 0.44
N VAL A 388 -0.46 -3.09 -0.71
CA VAL A 388 -1.62 -2.64 -1.47
C VAL A 388 -1.64 -3.33 -2.82
N VAL A 389 -2.78 -3.91 -3.21
CA VAL A 389 -2.96 -4.44 -4.57
C VAL A 389 -2.99 -3.29 -5.56
N MET A 390 -2.04 -3.26 -6.48
CA MET A 390 -1.88 -2.23 -7.50
C MET A 390 -2.09 -2.82 -8.90
N SER A 391 -2.65 -2.02 -9.80
CA SER A 391 -2.61 -2.30 -11.23
C SER A 391 -1.21 -2.02 -11.81
N GLN A 392 -0.91 -2.62 -12.96
CA GLN A 392 0.33 -2.35 -13.68
C GLN A 392 0.49 -0.88 -14.03
N SER A 393 -0.57 -0.23 -14.51
CA SER A 393 -0.55 1.17 -14.91
C SER A 393 -0.11 2.06 -13.73
N ARG A 394 -0.63 1.81 -12.52
CA ARG A 394 -0.24 2.55 -11.30
C ARG A 394 1.17 2.20 -10.82
N MET A 395 1.61 0.96 -10.97
CA MET A 395 3.01 0.60 -10.67
C MET A 395 4.01 1.31 -11.59
N LEU A 396 3.69 1.43 -12.88
CA LEU A 396 4.50 2.17 -13.83
C LEU A 396 4.51 3.66 -13.51
N GLU A 397 3.40 4.20 -13.02
CA GLU A 397 3.32 5.59 -12.56
C GLU A 397 4.24 5.84 -11.34
N ILE A 398 4.21 4.95 -10.34
CA ILE A 398 5.14 4.99 -9.20
C ILE A 398 6.60 4.87 -9.69
N ALA A 399 6.88 3.96 -10.62
CA ALA A 399 8.22 3.82 -11.19
C ALA A 399 8.70 5.10 -11.89
N ARG A 400 7.81 5.82 -12.60
CA ARG A 400 8.15 7.11 -13.22
C ARG A 400 8.46 8.20 -12.19
N VAL A 401 7.80 8.18 -11.04
CA VAL A 401 8.04 9.12 -9.94
C VAL A 401 9.41 8.86 -9.32
N VAL A 402 9.74 7.61 -9.02
CA VAL A 402 10.99 7.23 -8.32
C VAL A 402 12.19 7.18 -9.27
N GLN A 403 11.98 6.85 -10.55
CA GLN A 403 13.03 6.67 -11.56
C GLN A 403 12.71 7.46 -12.84
N PRO A 404 12.80 8.80 -12.82
CA PRO A 404 12.48 9.62 -13.98
C PRO A 404 13.40 9.35 -15.19
N HIS A 405 14.65 8.95 -14.96
CA HIS A 405 15.65 8.77 -16.03
C HIS A 405 15.53 7.46 -16.81
N ASP A 406 14.91 6.41 -16.26
CA ASP A 406 14.81 5.11 -16.94
C ASP A 406 13.61 5.03 -17.91
N GLN A 407 12.88 6.15 -18.07
CA GLN A 407 11.70 6.25 -18.93
C GLN A 407 11.99 5.96 -20.41
N LEU A 408 13.22 6.19 -20.88
CA LEU A 408 13.62 5.94 -22.27
C LEU A 408 13.65 4.44 -22.61
N SER A 409 13.78 3.56 -21.62
CA SER A 409 13.88 2.11 -21.85
C SER A 409 12.51 1.42 -22.00
N TYR A 410 11.44 2.00 -21.46
CA TYR A 410 10.13 1.34 -21.38
C TYR A 410 9.16 1.67 -22.53
N THR A 411 9.44 2.72 -23.31
CA THR A 411 8.54 3.13 -24.42
C THR A 411 8.68 2.26 -25.67
N GLY A 412 9.69 1.41 -25.76
CA GLY A 412 9.91 0.54 -26.92
C GLY A 412 9.63 -0.93 -26.60
N ALA A 413 8.42 -1.43 -26.93
CA ALA A 413 8.07 -2.85 -27.11
C ALA A 413 8.87 -3.87 -26.27
N GLY A 414 9.14 -3.54 -25.00
CA GLY A 414 9.81 -4.41 -24.07
C GLY A 414 8.96 -5.66 -23.90
N PRO A 415 9.55 -6.82 -23.57
CA PRO A 415 8.79 -8.05 -23.40
C PRO A 415 7.65 -7.76 -22.43
N THR A 416 6.44 -7.73 -22.97
CA THR A 416 5.23 -7.55 -22.20
C THR A 416 5.21 -8.73 -21.23
N LEU A 417 5.57 -8.49 -19.96
CA LEU A 417 5.47 -9.47 -18.88
C LEU A 417 4.01 -9.93 -18.65
N SER A 418 3.08 -9.40 -19.44
CA SER A 418 1.64 -9.58 -19.47
C SER A 418 1.14 -11.02 -19.59
N PHE A 419 1.97 -12.00 -19.97
CA PHE A 419 1.44 -13.32 -20.34
C PHE A 419 1.21 -14.31 -19.18
N MET A 420 1.60 -14.01 -17.94
CA MET A 420 1.47 -14.97 -16.83
C MET A 420 1.07 -14.34 -15.48
N THR A 421 1.15 -13.01 -15.36
CA THR A 421 0.79 -12.34 -14.11
C THR A 421 -0.72 -12.19 -14.00
N ARG A 422 -1.26 -12.77 -12.94
CA ARG A 422 -2.65 -12.64 -12.52
C ARG A 422 -3.15 -11.20 -12.60
N GLY A 423 -4.38 -10.99 -13.07
CA GLY A 423 -5.00 -9.67 -13.11
C GLY A 423 -5.11 -9.05 -11.72
N TRP A 424 -4.94 -7.74 -11.59
CA TRP A 424 -5.00 -7.07 -10.28
C TRP A 424 -6.36 -7.24 -9.59
N VAL A 425 -7.45 -7.25 -10.38
CA VAL A 425 -8.82 -7.51 -9.88
C VAL A 425 -8.92 -8.93 -9.32
N ASP A 426 -8.35 -9.92 -10.00
CA ASP A 426 -8.36 -11.30 -9.47
C ASP A 426 -7.56 -11.40 -8.17
N MET A 427 -6.41 -10.73 -8.09
CA MET A 427 -5.59 -10.74 -6.88
C MET A 427 -6.30 -10.09 -5.70
N LEU A 428 -7.08 -9.04 -5.96
CA LEU A 428 -7.89 -8.35 -4.97
C LEU A 428 -9.07 -9.22 -4.50
N LEU A 429 -9.89 -9.71 -5.44
CA LEU A 429 -11.18 -10.34 -5.14
C LEU A 429 -11.05 -11.83 -4.78
N ASN A 430 -10.02 -12.52 -5.28
CA ASN A 430 -9.92 -13.97 -5.19
C ASN A 430 -8.53 -14.47 -4.80
N PRO A 431 -7.80 -13.90 -3.82
CA PRO A 431 -6.36 -14.15 -3.62
C PRO A 431 -5.90 -15.63 -3.63
N GLY A 432 -6.77 -16.61 -3.31
CA GLY A 432 -6.48 -18.05 -3.42
C GLY A 432 -6.61 -18.72 -4.80
N SER A 433 -7.27 -18.12 -5.79
CA SER A 433 -7.45 -18.71 -7.13
C SER A 433 -6.21 -18.54 -8.02
N THR A 434 -5.85 -19.56 -8.80
CA THR A 434 -4.79 -19.49 -9.81
C THR A 434 -5.29 -19.03 -11.18
N LEU A 435 -6.61 -19.07 -11.41
CA LEU A 435 -7.23 -18.72 -12.69
C LEU A 435 -7.71 -17.29 -12.66
N SER A 436 -7.36 -16.53 -13.70
CA SER A 436 -7.89 -15.19 -13.95
C SER A 436 -9.30 -15.28 -14.53
N SER A 437 -10.21 -14.46 -14.03
CA SER A 437 -11.58 -14.39 -14.53
C SER A 437 -11.79 -13.08 -15.27
N GLU A 438 -12.22 -13.14 -16.53
CA GLU A 438 -12.50 -11.94 -17.33
C GLU A 438 -13.71 -11.16 -16.79
N ARG A 439 -14.64 -11.89 -16.14
CA ARG A 439 -15.92 -11.35 -15.70
C ARG A 439 -16.29 -11.82 -14.31
N TYR A 440 -16.88 -10.89 -13.57
CA TYR A 440 -17.35 -11.06 -12.22
C TYR A 440 -18.80 -10.64 -12.13
N THR A 441 -19.60 -11.36 -11.36
CA THR A 441 -21.01 -11.04 -11.14
C THR A 441 -21.29 -10.87 -9.65
N ALA A 442 -22.20 -9.97 -9.33
CA ALA A 442 -22.66 -9.74 -7.96
C ALA A 442 -24.12 -9.30 -7.94
N ALA A 443 -24.81 -9.55 -6.84
CA ALA A 443 -26.16 -9.06 -6.60
C ALA A 443 -26.13 -7.98 -5.51
N TYR A 444 -26.61 -6.78 -5.84
CA TYR A 444 -26.75 -5.70 -4.88
C TYR A 444 -28.21 -5.52 -4.49
N VAL A 445 -28.50 -5.62 -3.19
CA VAL A 445 -29.82 -5.37 -2.63
C VAL A 445 -29.78 -4.07 -1.84
N SER A 446 -30.66 -3.13 -2.19
CA SER A 446 -30.76 -1.85 -1.49
C SER A 446 -31.21 -2.06 -0.04
N PRO A 447 -30.49 -1.53 0.96
CA PRO A 447 -30.92 -1.64 2.36
C PRO A 447 -32.30 -1.02 2.63
N SER A 448 -32.70 -0.05 1.81
CA SER A 448 -33.99 0.65 1.91
C SER A 448 -35.05 0.10 0.96
N ASN A 449 -34.76 -0.93 0.15
CA ASN A 449 -35.66 -1.48 -0.86
C ASN A 449 -36.27 -0.42 -1.81
N MET A 450 -35.59 0.69 -2.05
CA MET A 450 -36.09 1.79 -2.91
C MET A 450 -36.16 1.43 -4.40
N HIS A 451 -35.40 0.41 -4.81
CA HIS A 451 -35.34 -0.07 -6.18
C HIS A 451 -35.20 -1.60 -6.16
N PRO A 452 -35.52 -2.28 -7.27
CA PRO A 452 -35.25 -3.70 -7.42
C PRO A 452 -33.76 -4.03 -7.21
N PRO A 453 -33.42 -5.28 -6.84
CA PRO A 453 -32.04 -5.74 -6.80
C PRO A 453 -31.28 -5.43 -8.09
N LEU A 454 -30.01 -5.05 -7.98
CA LEU A 454 -29.14 -4.81 -9.13
C LEU A 454 -28.31 -6.07 -9.39
N ARG A 455 -28.28 -6.52 -10.65
CA ARG A 455 -27.40 -7.60 -11.10
C ARG A 455 -26.17 -6.97 -11.74
N LEU A 456 -25.10 -6.88 -10.97
CA LEU A 456 -23.85 -6.25 -11.36
C LEU A 456 -22.98 -7.23 -12.16
N THR A 457 -22.43 -6.75 -13.27
CA THR A 457 -21.45 -7.48 -14.09
C THR A 457 -20.21 -6.62 -14.26
N LEU A 458 -19.11 -7.00 -13.63
CA LEU A 458 -17.82 -6.34 -13.72
C LEU A 458 -16.99 -7.01 -14.83
N THR A 459 -16.56 -6.20 -15.80
CA THR A 459 -15.55 -6.63 -16.78
C THR A 459 -14.18 -6.28 -16.22
N ALA A 460 -13.39 -7.29 -15.87
CA ALA A 460 -12.07 -7.08 -15.29
C ALA A 460 -11.12 -6.51 -16.35
N PRO A 461 -10.42 -5.39 -16.08
CA PRO A 461 -9.39 -4.89 -16.99
C PRO A 461 -8.26 -5.90 -17.12
N GLU A 462 -7.73 -6.06 -18.34
CA GLU A 462 -6.60 -6.94 -18.68
C GLU A 462 -5.25 -6.34 -18.23
N GLU A 463 -5.16 -5.95 -16.96
CA GLU A 463 -3.93 -5.41 -16.36
C GLU A 463 -3.40 -6.34 -15.27
N PRO A 464 -2.09 -6.68 -15.28
CA PRO A 464 -1.53 -7.52 -14.25
C PRO A 464 -1.47 -6.81 -12.90
N GLY A 465 -1.57 -7.60 -11.84
CA GLY A 465 -1.55 -7.15 -10.45
C GLY A 465 -0.19 -7.25 -9.79
N PHE A 466 0.09 -6.27 -8.94
CA PHE A 466 1.27 -6.23 -8.08
C PHE A 466 0.88 -5.94 -6.63
N LEU A 467 1.59 -6.54 -5.68
CA LEU A 467 1.43 -6.19 -4.27
C LEU A 467 2.51 -5.18 -3.90
N LEU A 468 2.13 -3.92 -3.71
CA LEU A 468 3.03 -2.85 -3.30
C LEU A 468 3.24 -2.88 -1.80
N GLU A 469 4.35 -3.45 -1.36
CA GLU A 469 4.73 -3.45 0.05
C GLU A 469 5.63 -2.26 0.40
N ARG A 470 6.59 -1.93 -0.47
CA ARG A 470 7.69 -1.01 -0.17
C ARG A 470 8.11 -0.21 -1.40
N VAL A 471 8.42 1.06 -1.20
CA VAL A 471 8.91 1.98 -2.25
C VAL A 471 10.08 2.78 -1.71
N GLN A 472 11.23 2.75 -2.38
CA GLN A 472 12.35 3.64 -2.04
C GLN A 472 12.04 5.06 -2.49
N VAL A 473 12.33 6.04 -1.63
CA VAL A 473 12.08 7.47 -1.86
C VAL A 473 13.28 8.29 -1.38
N TYR A 474 13.48 9.47 -1.95
CA TYR A 474 14.60 10.36 -1.63
C TYR A 474 14.17 11.71 -1.05
N ASN A 475 12.95 12.15 -1.37
CA ASN A 475 12.42 13.44 -0.94
C ASN A 475 10.91 13.37 -0.67
N MET A 476 10.37 14.42 -0.07
CA MET A 476 8.94 14.49 0.28
C MET A 476 8.02 14.58 -0.95
N GLN A 477 8.51 15.12 -2.08
CA GLN A 477 7.73 15.21 -3.31
C GLN A 477 7.43 13.83 -3.89
N GLU A 478 8.43 12.94 -3.93
CA GLU A 478 8.27 11.53 -4.31
C GLU A 478 7.30 10.83 -3.36
N VAL A 479 7.42 11.05 -2.05
CA VAL A 479 6.48 10.48 -1.06
C VAL A 479 5.04 10.91 -1.38
N TRP A 480 4.79 12.20 -1.59
CA TRP A 480 3.44 12.67 -1.91
C TRP A 480 2.90 12.11 -3.22
N ALA A 481 3.71 12.08 -4.28
CA ALA A 481 3.30 11.51 -5.56
C ALA A 481 2.93 10.03 -5.42
N VAL A 482 3.76 9.23 -4.74
CA VAL A 482 3.48 7.82 -4.50
C VAL A 482 2.20 7.64 -3.66
N LEU A 483 2.02 8.46 -2.62
CA LEU A 483 0.84 8.40 -1.77
C LEU A 483 -0.45 8.78 -2.50
N GLU A 484 -0.41 9.74 -3.43
CA GLU A 484 -1.54 10.12 -4.29
C GLU A 484 -1.98 8.93 -5.16
N ILE A 485 -1.02 8.27 -5.82
CA ILE A 485 -1.28 7.09 -6.66
C ILE A 485 -1.85 5.93 -5.83
N VAL A 486 -1.28 5.68 -4.65
CA VAL A 486 -1.74 4.59 -3.77
C VAL A 486 -3.12 4.88 -3.19
N ARG A 487 -3.42 6.14 -2.84
CA ARG A 487 -4.76 6.55 -2.38
C ARG A 487 -5.83 6.22 -3.42
N ASP A 488 -5.59 6.59 -4.68
CA ASP A 488 -6.53 6.35 -5.76
C ASP A 488 -6.76 4.83 -5.97
N GLN A 489 -5.69 4.04 -5.92
CA GLN A 489 -5.80 2.58 -5.99
C GLN A 489 -6.54 2.00 -4.78
N CYS A 490 -6.32 2.53 -3.57
CA CYS A 490 -7.04 2.10 -2.37
C CYS A 490 -8.54 2.35 -2.51
N TRP A 491 -8.94 3.48 -3.07
CA TRP A 491 -10.35 3.74 -3.36
C TRP A 491 -10.93 2.74 -4.36
N LEU A 492 -10.23 2.43 -5.46
CA LEU A 492 -10.67 1.40 -6.41
C LEU A 492 -10.81 0.02 -5.74
N ASN A 493 -9.82 -0.35 -4.92
CA ASN A 493 -9.82 -1.61 -4.19
C ASN A 493 -11.04 -1.70 -3.25
N GLU A 494 -11.34 -0.62 -2.54
CA GLU A 494 -12.46 -0.55 -1.60
C GLU A 494 -13.81 -0.43 -2.28
N PHE A 495 -13.88 0.24 -3.43
CA PHE A 495 -15.06 0.24 -4.30
C PHE A 495 -15.42 -1.18 -4.73
N LEU A 496 -14.42 -1.97 -5.17
CA LEU A 496 -14.63 -3.36 -5.58
C LEU A 496 -14.92 -4.26 -4.38
N ASN A 497 -14.21 -4.11 -3.26
CA ASN A 497 -14.46 -4.88 -2.03
C ASN A 497 -15.78 -4.54 -1.34
N GLY A 498 -16.50 -3.50 -1.78
CA GLY A 498 -17.80 -3.11 -1.24
C GLY A 498 -18.91 -4.15 -1.46
N ILE A 499 -18.71 -5.14 -2.34
CA ILE A 499 -19.64 -6.24 -2.57
C ILE A 499 -18.90 -7.57 -2.78
N ALA A 500 -19.57 -8.69 -2.47
CA ALA A 500 -19.04 -10.02 -2.70
C ALA A 500 -19.18 -10.39 -4.19
N TRP A 501 -18.11 -10.22 -4.95
CA TRP A 501 -18.03 -10.63 -6.34
C TRP A 501 -17.78 -12.13 -6.48
N ILE A 502 -18.43 -12.74 -7.47
CA ILE A 502 -18.27 -14.16 -7.81
C ILE A 502 -17.80 -14.25 -9.26
N PRO A 503 -16.72 -15.00 -9.57
CA PRO A 503 -16.34 -15.28 -10.95
C PRO A 503 -17.50 -15.84 -11.76
N GLU A 504 -17.72 -15.34 -12.96
CA GLU A 504 -18.83 -15.82 -13.82
C GLU A 504 -18.75 -17.35 -14.05
N ALA A 505 -17.53 -17.88 -14.22
CA ALA A 505 -17.31 -19.33 -14.35
C ALA A 505 -17.65 -20.14 -13.08
N ALA A 506 -17.56 -19.53 -11.90
CA ALA A 506 -17.88 -20.17 -10.61
C ALA A 506 -19.35 -20.00 -10.22
N ALA A 507 -20.03 -18.98 -10.74
CA ALA A 507 -21.42 -18.71 -10.45
C ALA A 507 -22.38 -19.80 -10.98
N GLY A 508 -21.87 -20.75 -11.78
CA GLY A 508 -22.68 -21.71 -12.52
C GLY A 508 -23.54 -21.00 -13.56
N PRO A 509 -24.45 -21.70 -14.26
CA PRO A 509 -25.58 -21.03 -14.90
C PRO A 509 -26.35 -20.33 -13.78
N LEU A 510 -26.05 -19.04 -13.58
CA LEU A 510 -26.71 -18.16 -12.62
C LEU A 510 -28.20 -18.45 -12.71
N ILE A 511 -28.75 -19.07 -11.65
CA ILE A 511 -30.15 -19.44 -11.44
C ILE A 511 -30.93 -19.03 -12.67
N GLU A 512 -31.05 -19.93 -13.66
CA GLU A 512 -31.95 -19.69 -14.80
C GLU A 512 -33.19 -19.08 -14.17
N GLU A 513 -33.52 -17.85 -14.57
CA GLU A 513 -34.78 -17.23 -14.17
C GLU A 513 -35.81 -18.33 -14.35
N ASP A 514 -36.40 -18.78 -13.24
CA ASP A 514 -37.13 -20.03 -13.15
C ASP A 514 -37.93 -20.16 -14.46
N PRO A 515 -37.56 -21.08 -15.38
CA PRO A 515 -38.03 -21.02 -16.77
C PRO A 515 -39.55 -21.16 -16.87
N SER A 516 -40.20 -21.46 -15.74
CA SER A 516 -41.64 -21.45 -15.50
C SER A 516 -42.27 -20.06 -15.30
N THR A 517 -41.52 -18.96 -15.28
CA THR A 517 -42.14 -17.62 -15.30
C THR A 517 -42.31 -17.12 -16.71
N GLU A 518 -43.25 -17.76 -17.41
CA GLU A 518 -43.83 -17.20 -18.64
C GLU A 518 -44.30 -15.76 -18.37
N ALA A 519 -44.01 -14.86 -19.31
CA ALA A 519 -44.39 -13.45 -19.19
C ALA A 519 -45.91 -13.34 -19.00
N THR A 520 -46.32 -12.80 -17.85
CA THR A 520 -47.74 -12.70 -17.51
C THR A 520 -48.40 -11.52 -18.25
N GLU A 521 -49.71 -11.59 -18.49
CA GLU A 521 -50.43 -10.48 -19.14
C GLU A 521 -50.37 -9.21 -18.28
N GLU A 522 -50.29 -9.37 -16.95
CA GLU A 522 -50.08 -8.29 -15.99
C GLU A 522 -48.73 -7.59 -16.20
N GLU A 523 -47.64 -8.33 -16.44
CA GLU A 523 -46.32 -7.76 -16.74
C GLU A 523 -46.36 -6.97 -18.07
N LEU A 524 -47.03 -7.50 -19.10
CA LEU A 524 -47.22 -6.78 -20.36
C LEU A 524 -48.03 -5.49 -20.16
N ARG A 525 -49.13 -5.54 -19.41
CA ARG A 525 -49.94 -4.35 -19.09
C ARG A 525 -49.15 -3.34 -18.26
N ALA A 526 -48.29 -3.80 -17.33
CA ALA A 526 -47.39 -2.96 -16.57
C ALA A 526 -46.33 -2.31 -17.46
N LEU A 527 -45.78 -3.03 -18.44
CA LEU A 527 -44.83 -2.50 -19.43
C LEU A 527 -45.46 -1.40 -20.28
N LEU A 528 -46.66 -1.66 -20.80
CA LEU A 528 -47.39 -0.70 -21.64
C LEU A 528 -47.83 0.55 -20.87
N SER A 529 -48.10 0.42 -19.56
CA SER A 529 -48.46 1.54 -18.69
C SER A 529 -47.24 2.25 -18.07
N GLY A 530 -46.01 1.77 -18.31
CA GLY A 530 -44.81 2.28 -17.66
C GLY A 530 -44.71 1.99 -16.17
N THR A 531 -45.60 1.16 -15.61
CA THR A 531 -45.61 0.77 -14.19
C THR A 531 -44.82 -0.50 -13.90
N TYR A 532 -44.21 -1.10 -14.92
CA TYR A 532 -43.37 -2.29 -14.78
C TYR A 532 -42.18 -2.04 -13.85
N ILE A 533 -42.05 -2.92 -12.86
CA ILE A 533 -40.92 -2.99 -11.93
C ILE A 533 -40.17 -4.29 -12.26
N PRO A 534 -38.96 -4.22 -12.85
CA PRO A 534 -38.21 -5.42 -13.17
C PRO A 534 -37.82 -6.16 -11.90
N ARG A 535 -37.68 -7.50 -11.98
CA ARG A 535 -37.20 -8.32 -10.86
C ARG A 535 -35.76 -7.97 -10.47
N SER A 536 -34.93 -7.67 -11.45
CA SER A 536 -33.59 -7.15 -11.25
C SER A 536 -33.21 -6.19 -12.37
N ILE A 537 -32.33 -5.23 -12.05
CA ILE A 537 -31.80 -4.27 -13.03
C ILE A 537 -30.38 -4.73 -13.40
N PRO A 538 -30.10 -5.08 -14.67
CA PRO A 538 -28.76 -5.42 -15.09
C PRO A 538 -27.89 -4.15 -15.13
N VAL A 539 -26.72 -4.22 -14.49
CA VAL A 539 -25.75 -3.13 -14.45
C VAL A 539 -24.39 -3.65 -14.88
N ASN A 540 -23.77 -3.00 -15.86
CA ASN A 540 -22.38 -3.28 -16.22
C ASN A 540 -21.45 -2.30 -15.50
N VAL A 541 -20.36 -2.81 -14.95
CA VAL A 541 -19.35 -2.05 -14.21
C VAL A 541 -18.05 -2.12 -14.99
N TYR A 542 -17.50 -0.95 -15.32
CA TYR A 542 -16.22 -0.79 -16.01
C TYR A 542 -15.28 0.04 -15.16
N VAL A 543 -14.06 -0.46 -14.93
CA VAL A 543 -13.00 0.29 -14.26
C VAL A 543 -12.14 0.95 -15.34
N ILE A 544 -12.05 2.29 -15.31
CA ILE A 544 -11.31 3.10 -16.26
C ILE A 544 -10.14 3.76 -15.53
N ALA A 545 -8.92 3.54 -16.02
CA ALA A 545 -7.73 4.21 -15.49
C ALA A 545 -7.78 5.73 -15.77
N PRO A 546 -7.30 6.60 -14.84
CA PRO A 546 -6.54 6.26 -13.64
C PRO A 546 -7.38 5.96 -12.38
N ALA A 547 -8.56 6.56 -12.19
CA ALA A 547 -9.42 6.34 -11.01
C ALA A 547 -10.89 6.68 -11.32
N ALA A 548 -11.42 6.11 -12.38
CA ALA A 548 -12.80 6.31 -12.80
C ALA A 548 -13.54 4.97 -12.86
N VAL A 549 -14.81 4.99 -12.47
CA VAL A 549 -15.71 3.83 -12.65
C VAL A 549 -16.91 4.28 -13.43
N VAL A 550 -17.28 3.51 -14.45
CA VAL A 550 -18.48 3.72 -15.25
C VAL A 550 -19.46 2.59 -15.00
N LEU A 551 -20.69 2.96 -14.67
CA LEU A 551 -21.81 2.07 -14.44
C LEU A 551 -22.84 2.30 -15.54
N THR A 552 -23.20 1.25 -16.29
CA THR A 552 -24.25 1.37 -17.33
C THR A 552 -25.43 0.45 -17.06
N PHE A 553 -26.63 0.92 -17.32
CA PHE A 553 -27.87 0.16 -17.12
C PHE A 553 -28.96 0.64 -18.10
N PRO A 554 -29.97 -0.19 -18.42
CA PRO A 554 -31.02 0.19 -19.35
C PRO A 554 -31.89 1.32 -18.78
N GLU A 555 -32.25 2.28 -19.63
CA GLU A 555 -33.23 3.31 -19.29
C GLU A 555 -34.61 2.69 -19.05
N ARG A 556 -35.42 3.34 -18.22
CA ARG A 556 -36.75 2.84 -17.89
C ARG A 556 -37.69 2.98 -19.11
N PRO A 557 -38.49 1.95 -19.43
CA PRO A 557 -39.57 2.08 -20.41
C PRO A 557 -40.49 3.27 -20.08
N PRO A 558 -41.01 3.97 -21.10
CA PRO A 558 -41.04 3.58 -22.51
C PRO A 558 -39.83 4.04 -23.33
N MET A 559 -38.88 4.78 -22.76
CA MET A 559 -37.76 5.34 -23.51
C MET A 559 -36.68 4.28 -23.78
N PRO A 560 -36.36 3.99 -25.06
CA PRO A 560 -35.24 3.13 -25.37
C PRO A 560 -33.94 3.92 -25.19
N GLY A 561 -33.14 3.53 -24.20
CA GLY A 561 -31.89 4.21 -23.90
C GLY A 561 -31.00 3.42 -22.95
N MET A 562 -29.79 3.92 -22.76
CA MET A 562 -28.83 3.41 -21.78
C MET A 562 -28.41 4.58 -20.91
N VAL A 563 -28.53 4.41 -19.60
CA VAL A 563 -28.01 5.36 -18.63
C VAL A 563 -26.56 4.98 -18.34
N SER A 564 -25.67 5.98 -18.34
CA SER A 564 -24.28 5.87 -17.95
C SER A 564 -24.00 6.78 -16.76
N ILE A 565 -23.43 6.22 -15.68
CA ILE A 565 -22.99 6.97 -14.51
C ILE A 565 -21.47 6.87 -14.44
N SER A 566 -20.79 8.00 -14.54
CA SER A 566 -19.34 8.11 -14.35
C SER A 566 -19.04 8.62 -12.94
N VAL A 567 -18.16 7.92 -12.23
CA VAL A 567 -17.70 8.30 -10.89
C VAL A 567 -16.20 8.53 -10.94
N VAL A 568 -15.75 9.73 -10.58
CA VAL A 568 -14.34 10.14 -10.60
C VAL A 568 -13.93 10.76 -9.27
N LEU A 569 -12.76 10.41 -8.75
CA LEU A 569 -12.18 11.02 -7.53
C LEU A 569 -11.55 12.40 -7.77
N ASN A 570 -12.32 13.38 -8.26
CA ASN A 570 -11.80 14.75 -8.45
C ASN A 570 -12.81 15.86 -8.12
N GLY A 571 -13.90 15.55 -7.43
CA GLY A 571 -14.95 16.54 -7.11
C GLY A 571 -14.62 17.41 -5.91
N ALA A 572 -15.32 18.55 -5.77
CA ALA A 572 -15.18 19.43 -4.60
C ALA A 572 -15.50 18.71 -3.27
N ALA A 573 -16.44 17.76 -3.31
CA ALA A 573 -16.84 16.92 -2.18
C ALA A 573 -16.00 15.62 -2.03
N GLY A 574 -14.91 15.49 -2.79
CA GLY A 574 -14.05 14.29 -2.81
C GLY A 574 -14.40 13.27 -3.91
N ALA A 575 -15.60 13.35 -4.48
CA ALA A 575 -16.01 12.58 -5.65
C ALA A 575 -16.87 13.45 -6.57
N THR A 576 -16.76 13.24 -7.89
CA THR A 576 -17.64 13.81 -8.90
C THR A 576 -18.48 12.68 -9.48
N VAL A 577 -19.78 12.91 -9.60
CA VAL A 577 -20.70 11.98 -10.27
C VAL A 577 -21.31 12.67 -11.48
N GLU A 578 -21.17 12.06 -12.64
CA GLU A 578 -21.82 12.50 -13.89
C GLU A 578 -22.82 11.45 -14.33
N VAL A 579 -24.05 11.86 -14.64
CA VAL A 579 -25.13 10.98 -15.12
C VAL A 579 -25.52 11.39 -16.53
N GLN A 580 -25.39 10.46 -17.47
CA GLN A 580 -25.79 10.62 -18.87
C GLN A 580 -26.92 9.65 -19.20
N GLY A 581 -27.93 10.09 -19.97
CA GLY A 581 -29.01 9.22 -20.45
C GLY A 581 -30.18 8.98 -19.49
N ALA A 582 -30.36 9.79 -18.44
CA ALA A 582 -31.49 9.72 -17.51
C ALA A 582 -32.45 10.91 -17.69
N MET A 583 -33.14 10.99 -18.83
CA MET A 583 -33.99 12.15 -19.12
C MET A 583 -35.20 12.21 -18.16
N GLY A 584 -35.41 13.38 -17.55
CA GLY A 584 -36.54 13.62 -16.64
C GLY A 584 -36.30 13.21 -15.19
N ALA A 585 -35.21 12.52 -14.85
CA ALA A 585 -34.90 12.20 -13.46
C ALA A 585 -34.39 13.45 -12.71
N ASP A 586 -35.14 13.92 -11.71
CA ASP A 586 -34.70 15.00 -10.82
C ASP A 586 -33.72 14.45 -9.79
N VAL A 587 -32.45 14.30 -10.21
CA VAL A 587 -31.40 13.72 -9.39
C VAL A 587 -30.49 14.83 -8.86
N GLN A 588 -30.48 14.99 -7.54
CA GLN A 588 -29.58 15.93 -6.89
C GLN A 588 -28.15 15.36 -6.87
N MET A 589 -27.26 15.90 -7.70
CA MET A 589 -25.89 15.40 -7.87
C MET A 589 -25.09 15.37 -6.57
N SER A 590 -25.24 16.39 -5.71
CA SER A 590 -24.57 16.43 -4.40
C SER A 590 -24.95 15.24 -3.50
N THR A 591 -26.17 14.74 -3.59
CA THR A 591 -26.64 13.56 -2.85
C THR A 591 -26.02 12.28 -3.40
N LEU A 592 -25.80 12.19 -4.72
CA LEU A 592 -25.08 11.06 -5.30
C LEU A 592 -23.60 11.07 -4.94
N GLU A 593 -22.94 12.23 -5.00
CA GLU A 593 -21.54 12.40 -4.59
C GLU A 593 -21.34 12.01 -3.12
N GLU A 594 -22.23 12.47 -2.24
CA GLU A 594 -22.23 12.05 -0.84
C GLU A 594 -22.42 10.53 -0.70
N THR A 595 -23.34 9.95 -1.48
CA THR A 595 -23.57 8.49 -1.48
C THR A 595 -22.30 7.73 -1.89
N VAL A 596 -21.55 8.20 -2.90
CA VAL A 596 -20.26 7.62 -3.31
C VAL A 596 -19.25 7.69 -2.18
N ARG A 597 -19.11 8.86 -1.56
CA ARG A 597 -18.18 9.08 -0.44
C ARG A 597 -18.46 8.15 0.73
N ARG A 598 -19.73 7.82 0.97
CA ARG A 598 -20.16 6.87 2.01
C ARG A 598 -20.12 5.40 1.59
N GLY A 599 -19.54 5.07 0.43
CA GLY A 599 -19.39 3.69 -0.05
C GLY A 599 -20.65 3.11 -0.72
N GLY A 600 -21.65 3.94 -1.01
CA GLY A 600 -22.88 3.53 -1.68
C GLY A 600 -22.83 3.58 -3.21
N ALA A 601 -21.63 3.63 -3.80
CA ALA A 601 -21.45 3.87 -5.24
C ALA A 601 -22.08 2.79 -6.14
N LEU A 602 -22.04 1.51 -5.72
CA LEU A 602 -22.67 0.41 -6.45
C LEU A 602 -24.21 0.48 -6.45
N GLY A 603 -24.81 1.26 -5.55
CA GLY A 603 -26.26 1.49 -5.48
C GLY A 603 -26.75 2.70 -6.29
N LEU A 604 -25.86 3.49 -6.91
CA LEU A 604 -26.26 4.66 -7.69
C LEU A 604 -27.21 4.35 -8.85
N PRO A 605 -27.01 3.27 -9.65
CA PRO A 605 -27.92 2.94 -10.76
C PRO A 605 -29.36 2.78 -10.28
N GLY A 606 -29.56 2.10 -9.15
CA GLY A 606 -30.89 1.92 -8.57
C GLY A 606 -31.51 3.22 -8.06
N ARG A 607 -30.72 4.15 -7.51
CA ARG A 607 -31.20 5.48 -7.09
C ARG A 607 -31.62 6.35 -8.26
N VAL A 608 -30.80 6.39 -9.32
CA VAL A 608 -31.13 7.13 -10.55
C VAL A 608 -32.36 6.52 -11.22
N TRP A 609 -32.45 5.18 -11.25
CA TRP A 609 -33.63 4.48 -11.74
C TRP A 609 -34.88 4.81 -10.92
N ALA A 610 -34.80 4.83 -9.58
CA ALA A 610 -35.94 5.18 -8.73
C ALA A 610 -36.36 6.66 -8.87
N ALA A 611 -35.41 7.57 -9.00
CA ALA A 611 -35.69 9.00 -9.20
C ALA A 611 -36.43 9.28 -10.53
N SER A 612 -36.16 8.48 -11.57
CA SER A 612 -36.91 8.56 -12.84
C SER A 612 -38.41 8.25 -12.69
N GLN A 613 -38.85 7.64 -11.59
CA GLN A 613 -40.28 7.38 -11.34
C GLN A 613 -41.04 8.58 -10.77
N ALA A 614 -40.34 9.49 -10.08
CA ALA A 614 -40.97 10.59 -9.35
C ALA A 614 -41.29 11.79 -10.25
N ALA A 615 -40.85 11.76 -11.50
CA ALA A 615 -41.14 12.79 -12.49
C ALA A 615 -42.59 12.61 -13.01
N PRO A 616 -43.49 13.59 -12.77
CA PRO A 616 -44.89 13.53 -13.17
C PRO A 616 -45.12 13.62 -14.68
#